data_AF-A0A210PDQ5-F1
#
_entry.id   AF-A0A210PDQ5-F1
#
_cell.length_a   1.000
_cell.length_b   1.000
_cell.length_c   1.000
_cell.angle_alpha   90.00
_cell.angle_beta   90.00
_cell.angle_gamma   90.00
#
_symmetry.space_group_name_H-M   'P 1'
#
loop_
_entity.id
_entity.type
_entity.pdbx_description
1 polymer ?
#
loop_
_entity_poly.entity_id
_entity_poly.type
_entity_poly.pdbx_seq_one_letter_code
_entity_poly.pdbx_strand_id
1 'polypeptide(L)'
;MCGVIGHRETEHALTLGIMYSTEEALNIKLVDKVVPQDKVIPAAQEKMKQYLKIPEVARQLSKDLMRRETVEKLRLRREDDVAAFKNFAVRESVQKSLGMYLEMLKKKSQQKK
;
A
#
# COMPACT_ATOMS: atom_id res chain seq x y z
N MET A 1 3.79 -5.45 0.76
CA MET A 1 5.03 -4.65 0.78
C MET A 1 6.25 -5.48 0.38
N CYS A 2 6.31 -6.79 0.69
CA CYS A 2 7.47 -7.64 0.37
C CYS A 2 7.88 -7.62 -1.11
N GLY A 3 6.93 -7.62 -2.04
CA GLY A 3 7.20 -7.54 -3.49
C GLY A 3 7.69 -6.16 -3.99
N VAL A 4 7.87 -5.18 -3.10
CA VAL A 4 8.35 -3.83 -3.43
C VAL A 4 9.65 -3.54 -2.71
N ILE A 5 9.64 -3.60 -1.36
CA ILE A 5 10.79 -3.20 -0.52
C ILE A 5 11.56 -4.38 0.09
N GLY A 6 11.21 -5.61 -0.30
CA GLY A 6 11.82 -6.84 0.25
C GLY A 6 11.24 -7.25 1.60
N HIS A 7 11.65 -8.43 2.08
CA HIS A 7 11.09 -9.06 3.28
C HIS A 7 11.47 -8.31 4.57
N ARG A 8 12.77 -8.00 4.75
CA ARG A 8 13.29 -7.36 5.97
C ARG A 8 12.68 -5.99 6.23
N GLU A 9 12.68 -5.11 5.23
CA GLU A 9 12.10 -3.78 5.38
C GLU A 9 10.58 -3.83 5.56
N THR A 10 9.91 -4.81 4.94
CA THR A 10 8.47 -5.01 5.15
C THR A 10 8.16 -5.41 6.59
N GLU A 11 8.92 -6.35 7.16
CA GLU A 11 8.74 -6.78 8.56
C GLU A 11 8.93 -5.61 9.53
N HIS A 12 10.00 -4.83 9.33
CA HIS A 12 10.28 -3.65 10.13
C HIS A 12 9.16 -2.60 10.02
N ALA A 13 8.73 -2.28 8.79
CA ALA A 13 7.67 -1.32 8.53
C ALA A 13 6.33 -1.69 9.17
N LEU A 14 5.91 -2.96 9.01
CA LEU A 14 4.62 -3.44 9.49
C LEU A 14 4.58 -3.59 11.01
N THR A 15 5.68 -4.02 11.62
CA THR A 15 5.77 -4.21 13.08
C THR A 15 5.74 -2.89 13.83
N LEU A 16 6.44 -1.87 13.29
CA LEU A 16 6.53 -0.55 13.93
C LEU A 16 5.45 0.44 13.47
N GLY A 17 4.66 0.10 12.45
CA GLY A 17 3.62 0.99 11.90
C GLY A 17 4.20 2.27 11.31
N ILE A 18 5.33 2.16 10.60
CA ILE A 18 6.10 3.33 10.13
C ILE A 18 5.34 4.11 9.06
N MET A 19 5.26 5.44 9.24
CA MET A 19 4.86 6.38 8.21
C MET A 19 6.09 7.06 7.62
N TYR A 20 6.58 6.54 6.49
CA TYR A 20 7.77 7.08 5.83
C TYR A 20 7.55 8.48 5.27
N SER A 21 8.55 9.34 5.44
CA SER A 21 8.67 10.59 4.68
C SER A 21 8.93 10.31 3.19
N THR A 22 8.79 11.33 2.35
CA THR A 22 9.00 11.17 0.90
C THR A 22 10.42 10.73 0.54
N GLU A 23 11.42 11.22 1.27
CA GLU A 23 12.84 10.88 1.05
C GLU A 23 13.15 9.45 1.50
N GLU A 24 12.67 9.05 2.68
CA GLU A 24 12.84 7.69 3.18
C GLU A 24 12.17 6.67 2.27
N ALA A 25 10.94 6.96 1.81
CA ALA A 25 10.22 6.11 0.89
C ALA A 25 10.97 5.92 -0.44
N LEU A 26 11.67 6.94 -0.93
CA LEU A 26 12.53 6.84 -2.13
C LEU A 26 13.77 5.98 -1.85
N ASN A 27 14.42 6.17 -0.70
CA ASN A 27 15.62 5.43 -0.30
C ASN A 27 15.37 3.92 -0.21
N ILE A 28 14.24 3.51 0.37
CA ILE A 28 13.83 2.10 0.45
C ILE A 28 13.16 1.58 -0.83
N LYS A 29 13.01 2.44 -1.85
CA LYS A 29 12.33 2.13 -3.12
C LYS A 29 10.86 1.75 -2.97
N LEU A 30 10.20 2.27 -1.93
CA LEU A 30 8.74 2.20 -1.80
C LEU A 30 8.07 3.08 -2.86
N VAL A 31 8.70 4.19 -3.23
CA VAL A 31 8.32 5.04 -4.37
C VAL A 31 9.48 5.11 -5.37
N ASP A 32 9.15 5.20 -6.66
CA ASP A 32 10.16 5.23 -7.73
C ASP A 32 10.73 6.64 -7.98
N LYS A 33 9.97 7.70 -7.62
CA LYS A 33 10.33 9.09 -7.88
C LYS A 33 9.61 10.05 -6.95
N VAL A 34 10.33 11.05 -6.46
CA VAL A 34 9.78 12.19 -5.71
C VAL A 34 9.82 13.44 -6.58
N VAL A 35 8.73 14.21 -6.57
CA VAL A 35 8.60 15.47 -7.31
C VAL A 35 7.85 16.50 -6.46
N PRO A 36 8.00 17.80 -6.74
CA PRO A 36 7.16 18.85 -6.15
C PRO A 36 5.66 18.57 -6.34
N GLN A 37 4.84 19.01 -5.39
CA GLN A 37 3.40 18.69 -5.34
C GLN A 37 2.64 19.12 -6.60
N ASP A 38 2.98 20.28 -7.16
CA ASP A 38 2.43 20.83 -8.40
C ASP A 38 2.77 20.00 -9.65
N LYS A 39 3.84 19.20 -9.59
CA LYS A 39 4.36 18.42 -10.72
C LYS A 39 4.04 16.94 -10.67
N VAL A 40 3.30 16.47 -9.66
CA VAL A 40 2.94 15.05 -9.49
C VAL A 40 2.17 14.52 -10.71
N ILE A 41 1.12 15.23 -11.13
CA ILE A 41 0.28 14.81 -12.26
C ILE A 41 1.06 14.82 -13.59
N PRO A 42 1.75 15.92 -13.97
CA PRO A 42 2.59 15.92 -15.16
C PRO A 42 3.63 14.80 -15.19
N ALA A 43 4.33 14.55 -14.07
CA ALA A 43 5.34 13.51 -13.99
C ALA A 43 4.74 12.09 -14.14
N ALA A 44 3.57 11.84 -13.56
CA ALA A 44 2.85 10.58 -13.72
C ALA A 44 2.39 10.34 -15.16
N GLN A 45 1.91 11.39 -15.84
CA GLN A 45 1.50 11.31 -17.24
C GLN A 45 2.69 11.00 -18.16
N GLU A 46 3.84 11.65 -17.96
CA GLU A 46 5.06 11.34 -18.70
C GLU A 46 5.50 9.89 -18.48
N LYS A 47 5.43 9.38 -17.24
CA LYS A 47 5.74 7.97 -16.97
C LYS A 47 4.75 7.03 -17.66
N MET A 48 3.47 7.35 -17.64
CA MET A 48 2.43 6.58 -18.32
C MET A 48 2.66 6.52 -19.83
N LYS A 49 3.03 7.64 -20.47
CA LYS A 49 3.39 7.66 -21.90
C LYS A 49 4.52 6.68 -22.22
N GLN A 50 5.50 6.51 -21.33
CA GLN A 50 6.57 5.51 -21.51
C GLN A 50 6.01 4.08 -21.52
N TYR A 51 5.11 3.74 -20.59
CA TYR A 51 4.49 2.41 -20.54
C TYR A 51 3.55 2.14 -21.73
N LEU A 52 2.86 3.17 -22.23
CA LEU A 52 1.93 3.05 -23.35
C LEU A 52 2.62 2.87 -24.71
N LYS A 53 3.92 3.15 -24.81
CA LYS A 53 4.72 2.80 -26.01
C LYS A 53 4.90 1.29 -26.17
N ILE A 54 4.69 0.51 -25.10
CA ILE A 54 4.81 -0.95 -25.13
C ILE A 54 3.46 -1.55 -25.54
N PRO A 55 3.43 -2.52 -26.48
CA PRO A 55 2.20 -3.21 -26.86
C PRO A 55 1.41 -3.71 -25.66
N GLU A 56 0.10 -3.49 -25.68
CA GLU A 56 -0.77 -3.76 -24.53
C GLU A 56 -0.71 -5.21 -24.08
N VAL A 57 -0.87 -6.16 -25.02
CA VAL A 57 -0.86 -7.59 -24.73
C VAL A 57 0.45 -8.01 -24.05
N ALA A 58 1.59 -7.52 -24.54
CA ALA A 58 2.89 -7.82 -23.94
C ALA A 58 2.98 -7.29 -22.50
N ARG A 59 2.57 -6.04 -22.27
CA ARG A 59 2.57 -5.41 -20.94
C ARG A 59 1.64 -6.16 -19.96
N GLN A 60 0.47 -6.59 -20.42
CA GLN A 60 -0.47 -7.38 -19.61
C GLN A 60 0.13 -8.74 -19.22
N LEU A 61 0.64 -9.50 -20.19
CA LEU A 61 1.25 -10.81 -19.94
C LEU A 61 2.46 -10.73 -19.01
N SER A 62 3.36 -9.75 -19.20
CA SER A 62 4.50 -9.55 -18.31
C SER A 62 4.05 -9.20 -16.89
N LYS A 63 3.03 -8.34 -16.72
CA LYS A 63 2.50 -7.98 -15.40
C LYS A 63 1.85 -9.18 -14.72
N ASP A 64 1.11 -9.99 -15.47
CA ASP A 64 0.46 -11.20 -14.95
C ASP A 64 1.52 -12.21 -14.49
N LEU A 65 2.51 -12.52 -15.33
CA LEU A 65 3.60 -13.44 -14.98
C LEU A 65 4.29 -13.07 -13.66
N MET A 66 4.55 -11.79 -13.44
CA MET A 66 5.22 -11.31 -12.22
C MET A 66 4.33 -11.35 -10.97
N ARG A 67 3.00 -11.32 -11.11
CA ARG A 67 2.06 -11.15 -9.98
C ARG A 67 1.17 -12.34 -9.73
N ARG A 68 1.11 -13.29 -10.66
CA ARG A 68 0.19 -14.43 -10.64
C ARG A 68 0.24 -15.19 -9.33
N GLU A 69 1.42 -15.58 -8.86
CA GLU A 69 1.57 -16.35 -7.63
C GLU A 69 0.96 -15.63 -6.41
N THR A 70 1.17 -14.31 -6.29
CA THR A 70 0.63 -13.53 -5.18
C THR A 70 -0.90 -13.43 -5.26
N VAL A 71 -1.44 -13.22 -6.46
CA VAL A 71 -2.88 -13.15 -6.69
C VAL A 71 -3.56 -14.49 -6.41
N GLU A 72 -2.98 -15.59 -6.88
CA GLU A 72 -3.52 -16.93 -6.69
C GLU A 72 -3.50 -17.34 -5.21
N LYS A 73 -2.45 -17.01 -4.45
CA LYS A 73 -2.43 -17.23 -2.99
C LYS A 73 -3.62 -16.57 -2.28
N LEU A 74 -3.97 -15.34 -2.66
CA LEU A 74 -5.13 -14.64 -2.10
C LEU A 74 -6.45 -15.28 -2.54
N ARG A 75 -6.57 -15.64 -3.83
CA ARG A 75 -7.78 -16.29 -4.38
C ARG A 75 -8.06 -17.62 -3.69
N LEU A 76 -7.05 -18.46 -3.52
CA LEU A 76 -7.17 -19.78 -2.89
C LEU A 76 -7.59 -19.71 -1.42
N ARG A 77 -7.22 -18.65 -0.70
CA ARG A 77 -7.50 -18.47 0.73
C ARG A 77 -8.58 -17.43 1.02
N ARG A 78 -9.35 -17.03 0.01
CA ARG A 78 -10.27 -15.90 0.11
C ARG A 78 -11.30 -16.07 1.23
N GLU A 79 -11.90 -17.24 1.35
CA GLU A 79 -12.94 -17.50 2.35
C GLU A 79 -12.37 -17.50 3.76
N ASP A 80 -11.23 -18.16 3.96
CA ASP A 80 -10.50 -18.18 5.23
C ASP A 80 -10.06 -16.77 5.66
N ASP A 81 -9.53 -15.98 4.73
CA ASP A 81 -9.09 -14.60 4.99
C ASP A 81 -10.26 -13.71 5.42
N VAL A 82 -11.40 -13.82 4.73
CA VAL A 82 -12.63 -13.09 5.10
C VAL A 82 -13.14 -13.53 6.47
N ALA A 83 -13.14 -14.82 6.77
CA ALA A 83 -13.57 -15.34 8.07
C ALA A 83 -12.63 -14.88 9.20
N ALA A 84 -11.33 -14.97 8.98
CA ALA A 84 -10.31 -14.50 9.92
C ALA A 84 -10.44 -13.00 10.19
N PHE A 85 -10.62 -12.18 9.15
CA PHE A 85 -10.82 -10.75 9.30
C PHE A 85 -12.09 -10.44 10.09
N LYS A 86 -13.23 -11.06 9.78
CA LYS A 86 -14.48 -10.87 10.54
C LYS A 86 -14.29 -11.17 12.02
N ASN A 87 -13.68 -12.31 12.34
CA ASN A 87 -13.45 -12.74 13.71
C ASN A 87 -12.43 -11.85 14.44
N PHE A 88 -11.46 -11.27 13.73
CA PHE A 88 -10.49 -10.35 14.31
C PHE A 88 -11.09 -8.97 14.57
N ALA A 89 -11.78 -8.41 13.58
CA ALA A 89 -12.29 -7.04 13.63
C ALA A 89 -13.34 -6.84 14.75
N VAL A 90 -14.17 -7.84 15.03
CA VAL A 90 -15.23 -7.75 16.06
C VAL A 90 -14.75 -7.96 17.49
N ARG A 91 -13.46 -8.28 17.71
CA ARG A 91 -12.92 -8.44 19.06
C ARG A 91 -13.04 -7.14 19.84
N GLU A 92 -13.45 -7.24 21.09
CA GLU A 92 -13.65 -6.06 21.94
C GLU A 92 -12.38 -5.20 22.06
N SER A 93 -11.22 -5.83 22.22
CA SER A 93 -9.93 -5.11 22.26
C SER A 93 -9.64 -4.32 20.99
N VAL A 94 -10.00 -4.86 19.83
CA VAL A 94 -9.85 -4.21 18.52
C VAL A 94 -10.88 -3.10 18.34
N GLN A 95 -12.13 -3.33 18.70
CA GLN A 95 -13.17 -2.30 18.64
C GLN A 95 -12.85 -1.10 19.55
N LYS A 96 -12.34 -1.38 20.76
CA LYS A 96 -11.92 -0.33 21.70
C LYS A 96 -10.74 0.48 21.16
N SER A 97 -9.71 -0.18 20.62
CA SER A 97 -8.54 0.52 20.07
C SER A 97 -8.91 1.39 18.85
N LEU A 98 -9.77 0.87 17.96
CA LEU A 98 -10.31 1.63 16.83
C LEU A 98 -11.14 2.84 17.30
N GLY A 99 -12.02 2.66 18.28
CA GLY A 99 -12.81 3.75 18.87
C GLY A 99 -11.94 4.85 19.47
N MET A 100 -10.90 4.49 20.23
CA MET A 100 -9.93 5.44 20.77
C MET A 100 -9.20 6.20 19.65
N TYR A 101 -8.78 5.50 18.60
CA TYR A 101 -8.09 6.13 17.47
C TYR A 101 -8.99 7.11 16.71
N LEU A 102 -10.27 6.78 16.50
CA LEU A 102 -11.26 7.68 15.87
C LEU A 102 -11.47 8.95 16.68
N GLU A 103 -11.56 8.87 18.01
CA GLU A 103 -11.68 10.05 18.88
C GLU A 103 -10.42 10.94 18.81
N MET A 104 -9.22 10.34 18.73
CA MET A 104 -7.99 11.10 18.51
C MET A 104 -7.99 11.83 17.16
N LEU A 105 -8.43 11.16 16.08
CA LEU A 105 -8.54 11.78 14.76
C LEU A 105 -9.55 12.94 14.76
N LYS A 106 -10.68 12.80 15.45
CA LYS A 106 -11.69 13.84 15.61
C LYS A 106 -11.14 15.08 16.33
N LYS A 107 -10.36 14.91 17.39
CA LYS A 107 -9.70 16.02 18.09
C LYS A 107 -8.67 16.72 17.21
N LYS A 108 -7.88 15.95 16.45
CA LYS A 108 -6.85 16.48 15.54
C LYS A 108 -7.43 17.31 14.40
N SER A 109 -8.61 16.95 13.88
CA SER A 109 -9.26 17.72 12.82
C SER A 109 -9.86 19.03 13.35
N GLN A 110 -10.36 19.04 14.59
CA GLN A 110 -10.86 20.25 15.26
C GLN A 110 -9.75 21.26 15.58
N GLN A 111 -8.54 20.79 15.90
CA GLN A 111 -7.36 21.65 16.16
C GLN A 111 -6.74 22.27 14.89
N LYS A 112 -7.08 21.77 13.71
CA LYS A 112 -6.59 22.28 12.42
C LYS A 112 -7.50 23.34 11.79
N LYS A 113 -8.67 23.59 12.37
CA LYS A 113 -9.54 24.72 12.04
C LYS A 113 -9.20 25.90 12.93
#